data_AF-A0A3A1YH86-F1
#
_entry.id   AF-A0A3A1YH86-F1
#
_cell.length_a   1.000
_cell.length_b   1.000
_cell.length_c   1.000
_cell.angle_alpha   90.00
_cell.angle_beta   90.00
_cell.angle_gamma   90.00
#
_symmetry.space_group_name_H-M   'P 1'
#
loop_
_entity.id
_entity.type
_entity.pdbx_description
1 polymer ?
#
loop_
_entity_poly.entity_id
_entity_poly.type
_entity_poly.pdbx_seq_one_letter_code
_entity_poly.pdbx_strand_id
1 'polypeptide(L)'
;MSDEYKAACSELNKLEELVKQFSQKNKLDNLVVKLNDYLTVTDVINSGLEQKKQNDQELLQKANRYNATKKEIEAEKSKRELHVKFAKEKFYLDCLKPSIDTLTAQLNKFSDTFNGDESLKANFEGITLILKSFEDNLVSLGLHTREEAKVTEGESTAQEKEGE
;
A
#
# COMPACT_ATOMS: atom_id res chain seq x y z
N MET A 1 -10.95 29.39 -29.13
CA MET A 1 -11.22 29.15 -27.69
C MET A 1 -12.43 28.26 -27.61
N SER A 2 -12.36 27.13 -26.89
CA SER A 2 -13.54 26.27 -26.72
C SER A 2 -14.60 26.99 -25.90
N ASP A 3 -15.88 26.70 -26.16
CA ASP A 3 -17.02 27.35 -25.49
C ASP A 3 -17.01 27.16 -23.97
N GLU A 4 -16.30 26.15 -23.47
CA GLU A 4 -16.12 25.88 -22.03
C GLU A 4 -15.33 26.99 -21.31
N TYR A 5 -14.31 27.56 -21.95
CA TYR A 5 -13.53 28.66 -21.34
C TYR A 5 -14.35 29.96 -21.25
N LYS A 6 -15.28 30.17 -22.19
CA LYS A 6 -16.19 31.31 -22.20
C LYS A 6 -17.31 31.19 -21.18
N ALA A 7 -17.69 29.96 -20.81
CA ALA A 7 -18.65 29.69 -19.75
C ALA A 7 -18.04 29.87 -18.35
N ALA A 8 -16.75 29.54 -18.19
CA ALA A 8 -16.05 29.65 -16.91
C ALA A 8 -15.60 31.09 -16.55
N CYS A 9 -15.49 31.99 -17.53
CA CYS A 9 -15.05 33.37 -17.32
C CYS A 9 -15.88 34.33 -18.19
N SER A 10 -16.91 34.93 -17.59
CA SER A 10 -17.85 35.82 -18.26
C SER A 10 -17.20 37.12 -18.78
N GLU A 11 -16.09 37.50 -18.16
CA GLU A 11 -15.26 38.66 -18.43
C GLU A 11 -14.56 38.54 -19.79
N LEU A 12 -14.20 37.32 -20.21
CA LEU A 12 -13.64 37.06 -21.54
C LEU A 12 -14.65 37.38 -22.66
N ASN A 13 -15.94 37.13 -22.44
CA ASN A 13 -17.00 37.49 -23.40
C ASN A 13 -17.16 39.01 -23.49
N LYS A 14 -17.13 39.71 -22.35
CA LYS A 14 -17.17 41.19 -22.30
C LYS A 14 -15.95 41.80 -22.99
N LEU A 15 -14.76 41.23 -22.79
CA LEU A 15 -13.54 41.66 -23.46
C LEU A 15 -13.64 41.47 -24.99
N GLU A 16 -14.15 40.32 -25.44
CA GLU A 16 -14.33 40.05 -26.87
C GLU A 16 -15.35 40.99 -27.52
N GLU A 17 -16.43 41.34 -26.81
CA GLU A 17 -17.42 42.32 -27.26
C GLU A 17 -16.84 43.73 -27.34
N LEU A 18 -16.09 44.18 -26.33
CA LEU A 18 -15.40 45.47 -26.34
C LEU A 18 -14.39 45.57 -27.49
N VAL A 19 -13.61 44.52 -27.74
CA VAL A 19 -12.66 44.46 -28.86
C VAL A 19 -13.38 44.56 -30.21
N LYS A 20 -14.52 43.86 -30.38
CA LYS A 20 -15.36 43.96 -31.60
C LYS A 20 -15.92 45.36 -31.80
N GLN A 21 -16.26 46.06 -30.73
CA GLN A 21 -16.73 47.45 -30.82
C GLN A 21 -15.61 48.42 -31.21
N PHE A 22 -14.38 48.23 -30.70
CA PHE A 22 -13.23 49.04 -31.12
C PHE A 22 -12.82 48.84 -32.58
N SER A 23 -13.13 47.69 -33.17
CA SER A 23 -12.82 47.41 -34.58
C SER A 23 -13.82 48.04 -35.57
N GLN A 24 -14.94 48.60 -35.11
CA GLN A 24 -15.96 49.21 -35.97
C GLN A 24 -15.67 50.71 -36.20
N LYS A 25 -15.32 51.07 -37.44
CA LYS A 25 -14.91 52.44 -37.86
C LYS A 25 -15.88 53.59 -37.54
N ASN A 26 -17.17 53.31 -37.30
CA ASN A 26 -18.23 54.34 -37.21
C ASN A 26 -19.01 54.36 -35.87
N LYS A 27 -18.58 53.63 -34.81
CA LYS A 27 -19.32 53.51 -33.53
C LYS A 27 -18.45 53.74 -32.29
N LEU A 28 -17.70 54.83 -32.29
CA LEU A 28 -16.81 55.20 -31.19
C LEU A 28 -17.36 56.33 -30.30
N ASP A 29 -18.68 56.41 -30.15
CA ASP A 29 -19.28 57.28 -29.14
C ASP A 29 -18.82 56.82 -27.74
N ASN A 30 -18.41 57.79 -26.90
CA ASN A 30 -17.92 57.58 -25.55
C ASN A 30 -16.67 56.66 -25.45
N LEU A 31 -15.69 56.85 -26.34
CA LEU A 31 -14.39 56.15 -26.35
C LEU A 31 -13.73 56.04 -24.96
N VAL A 32 -13.74 57.12 -24.17
CA VAL A 32 -13.13 57.15 -22.83
C VAL A 32 -13.76 56.12 -21.90
N VAL A 33 -15.09 55.98 -21.94
CA VAL A 33 -15.83 55.00 -21.12
C VAL A 33 -15.48 53.58 -21.55
N LYS A 34 -15.47 53.30 -22.86
CA LYS A 34 -15.13 51.97 -23.38
C LYS A 34 -13.69 51.55 -23.07
N LEU A 35 -12.75 52.50 -23.12
CA LEU A 35 -11.35 52.25 -22.72
C LEU A 35 -11.24 51.91 -21.24
N ASN A 36 -11.99 52.63 -20.40
CA ASN A 36 -12.03 52.36 -18.96
C ASN A 36 -12.65 50.98 -18.65
N ASP A 37 -13.73 50.61 -19.36
CA ASP A 37 -14.35 49.28 -19.24
C ASP A 37 -13.39 48.17 -19.68
N TYR A 38 -12.66 48.39 -20.79
CA TYR A 38 -11.65 47.46 -21.27
C TYR A 38 -10.53 47.24 -20.26
N LEU A 39 -9.98 48.32 -19.69
CA LEU A 39 -8.97 48.25 -18.65
C LEU A 39 -9.49 47.51 -17.41
N THR A 40 -10.70 47.86 -16.95
CA THR A 40 -11.32 47.23 -15.77
C THR A 40 -11.52 45.73 -15.96
N VAL A 41 -12.05 45.30 -17.11
CA VAL A 41 -12.24 43.88 -17.43
C VAL A 41 -10.90 43.16 -17.51
N THR A 42 -9.88 43.82 -18.08
CA THR A 42 -8.53 43.26 -18.20
C THR A 42 -7.86 43.08 -16.83
N ASP A 43 -8.03 44.04 -15.92
CA ASP A 43 -7.53 43.97 -14.54
C ASP A 43 -8.18 42.82 -13.75
N VAL A 44 -9.49 42.60 -13.93
CA VAL A 44 -10.19 41.47 -13.31
C VAL A 44 -9.65 40.13 -13.83
N ILE A 45 -9.46 40.00 -15.15
CA ILE A 45 -8.90 38.78 -15.75
C ILE A 45 -7.47 38.53 -15.24
N ASN A 46 -6.63 39.56 -15.20
CA ASN A 46 -5.26 39.45 -14.69
C ASN A 46 -5.23 39.06 -13.21
N SER A 47 -6.08 39.66 -12.38
CA SER A 47 -6.20 39.32 -10.96
C SER A 47 -6.64 37.87 -10.76
N GLY A 48 -7.62 37.42 -11.53
CA GLY A 48 -8.07 36.02 -11.50
C GLY A 48 -6.98 35.05 -11.96
N LEU A 49 -6.15 35.44 -12.93
CA LEU A 49 -5.02 34.64 -13.40
C LEU A 49 -3.92 34.50 -12.35
N GLU A 50 -3.62 35.57 -11.62
CA GLU A 50 -2.69 35.53 -10.48
C GLU A 50 -3.24 34.68 -9.33
N GLN A 51 -4.54 34.81 -9.01
CA GLN A 51 -5.17 33.96 -8.01
C GLN A 51 -5.14 32.48 -8.41
N LYS A 52 -5.36 32.17 -9.70
CA LYS A 52 -5.23 30.80 -10.21
C LYS A 52 -3.81 30.27 -10.01
N LYS A 53 -2.78 31.05 -10.34
CA LYS A 53 -1.38 30.64 -10.13
C LYS A 53 -1.10 30.33 -8.65
N GLN A 54 -1.61 31.16 -7.73
CA GLN A 54 -1.48 30.92 -6.30
C GLN A 54 -2.18 29.63 -5.88
N ASN A 55 -3.43 29.41 -6.33
CA ASN A 55 -4.18 28.19 -6.04
C ASN A 55 -3.47 26.94 -6.60
N ASP A 56 -2.93 27.01 -7.81
CA ASP A 56 -2.19 25.90 -8.43
C ASP A 56 -0.93 25.57 -7.62
N GLN A 57 -0.23 26.59 -7.10
CA GLN A 57 0.92 26.40 -6.19
C GLN A 57 0.51 25.77 -4.86
N GLU A 58 -0.58 26.24 -4.24
CA GLU A 58 -1.11 25.66 -3.01
C GLU A 58 -1.55 24.20 -3.20
N LEU A 59 -2.21 23.90 -4.32
CA LEU A 59 -2.63 22.54 -4.67
C LEU A 59 -1.42 21.62 -4.81
N LEU A 60 -0.37 22.08 -5.48
CA LEU A 60 0.89 21.34 -5.61
C LEU A 60 1.53 21.08 -4.25
N GLN A 61 1.57 22.08 -3.37
CA GLN A 61 2.09 21.91 -2.00
C GLN A 61 1.27 20.89 -1.20
N LYS A 62 -0.06 20.96 -1.26
CA LYS A 62 -0.96 20.01 -0.59
C LYS A 62 -0.78 18.59 -1.14
N ALA A 63 -0.68 18.43 -2.46
CA ALA A 63 -0.44 17.14 -3.10
C ALA A 63 0.91 16.53 -2.68
N ASN A 64 1.96 17.35 -2.60
CA ASN A 64 3.27 16.91 -2.13
C ASN A 64 3.24 16.46 -0.66
N ARG A 65 2.56 17.21 0.22
CA ARG A 65 2.37 16.82 1.64
C ARG A 65 1.59 15.53 1.77
N TYR A 66 0.52 15.36 0.99
CA TYR A 66 -0.26 14.13 0.97
C TYR A 66 0.60 12.93 0.55
N ASN A 67 1.38 13.07 -0.52
CA ASN A 67 2.26 12.00 -1.01
C ASN A 67 3.37 11.66 -0.01
N ALA A 68 3.93 12.64 0.69
CA ALA A 68 4.90 12.41 1.76
C ALA A 68 4.27 11.61 2.92
N THR A 69 3.11 12.07 3.42
CA THR A 69 2.38 11.40 4.51
C THR A 69 2.00 9.96 4.11
N LYS A 70 1.58 9.75 2.86
CA LYS A 70 1.25 8.41 2.35
C LYS A 70 2.47 7.47 2.43
N LYS A 71 3.65 7.92 2.03
CA LYS A 71 4.90 7.14 2.12
C LYS A 71 5.27 6.82 3.56
N GLU A 72 5.11 7.76 4.49
CA GLU A 72 5.35 7.55 5.92
C GLU A 72 4.41 6.47 6.49
N ILE A 73 3.12 6.53 6.14
CA ILE A 73 2.15 5.51 6.55
C ILE A 73 2.51 4.13 5.99
N GLU A 74 2.93 4.05 4.73
CA GLU A 74 3.37 2.79 4.11
C GLU A 74 4.61 2.21 4.83
N ALA A 75 5.59 3.05 5.15
CA ALA A 75 6.76 2.63 5.91
C ALA A 75 6.41 2.11 7.32
N GLU A 76 5.51 2.80 8.03
CA GLU A 76 5.08 2.38 9.37
C GLU A 76 4.25 1.09 9.33
N LYS A 77 3.45 0.87 8.28
CA LYS A 77 2.75 -0.41 8.06
C LYS A 77 3.75 -1.56 7.91
N SER A 78 4.77 -1.41 7.07
CA SER A 78 5.80 -2.45 6.90
C SER A 78 6.57 -2.71 8.20
N LYS A 79 6.87 -1.67 8.97
CA LYS A 79 7.49 -1.82 10.29
C LYS A 79 6.59 -2.58 11.27
N ARG A 80 5.29 -2.26 11.30
CA ARG A 80 4.30 -2.97 12.12
C ARG A 80 4.17 -4.43 11.73
N GLU A 81 4.12 -4.74 10.43
CA GLU A 81 4.08 -6.12 9.94
C GLU A 81 5.27 -6.93 10.42
N LEU A 82 6.48 -6.34 10.37
CA LEU A 82 7.69 -6.96 10.90
C LEU A 82 7.60 -7.21 12.41
N HIS A 83 7.18 -6.21 13.19
CA HIS A 83 7.02 -6.36 14.64
C HIS A 83 5.98 -7.41 15.02
N VAL A 84 4.86 -7.47 14.29
CA VAL A 84 3.83 -8.50 14.49
C VAL A 84 4.40 -9.88 14.18
N LYS A 85 5.16 -10.03 13.10
CA LYS A 85 5.82 -11.30 12.76
C LYS A 85 6.75 -11.76 13.89
N PHE A 86 7.62 -10.88 14.37
CA PHE A 86 8.52 -11.20 15.49
C PHE A 86 7.77 -11.54 16.78
N ALA A 87 6.72 -10.79 17.12
CA ALA A 87 5.93 -11.06 18.32
C ALA A 87 5.22 -12.42 18.25
N LYS A 88 4.69 -12.77 17.07
CA LYS A 88 4.06 -14.08 16.81
C LYS A 88 5.06 -15.22 16.93
N GLU A 89 6.21 -15.10 16.26
CA GLU A 89 7.28 -16.09 16.30
C GLU A 89 7.79 -16.30 17.73
N LYS A 90 8.01 -15.20 18.46
CA LYS A 90 8.40 -15.26 19.87
C LYS A 90 7.35 -15.98 20.72
N PHE A 91 6.07 -15.65 20.56
CA PHE A 91 4.99 -16.33 21.28
C PHE A 91 4.96 -17.83 21.00
N TYR A 92 5.15 -18.22 19.74
CA TYR A 92 5.22 -19.63 19.38
C TYR A 92 6.42 -20.33 20.03
N LEU A 93 7.63 -19.77 19.92
CA LEU A 93 8.85 -20.38 20.45
C LEU A 93 8.87 -20.43 21.99
N ASP A 94 8.40 -19.38 22.66
CA ASP A 94 8.48 -19.27 24.12
C ASP A 94 7.32 -20.02 24.82
N CYS A 95 6.12 -20.02 24.24
CA CYS A 95 4.92 -20.53 24.92
C CYS A 95 4.37 -21.83 24.32
N LEU A 96 4.27 -21.91 22.99
CA LEU A 96 3.59 -23.02 22.34
C LEU A 96 4.52 -24.20 22.09
N LYS A 97 5.71 -23.96 21.53
CA LYS A 97 6.68 -25.00 21.16
C LYS A 97 7.07 -25.89 22.35
N PRO A 98 7.40 -25.37 23.55
CA PRO A 98 7.77 -26.23 24.68
C PRO A 98 6.63 -27.15 25.12
N SER A 99 5.39 -26.66 25.05
CA SER A 99 4.19 -27.44 25.41
C SER A 99 3.93 -28.53 24.38
N ILE A 100 4.06 -28.22 23.09
CA ILE A 100 3.94 -29.17 21.97
C ILE A 100 5.02 -30.24 22.07
N ASP A 101 6.29 -29.85 22.24
CA ASP A 101 7.41 -30.77 22.38
C ASP A 101 7.20 -31.72 23.58
N THR A 102 6.68 -31.19 24.70
CA THR A 102 6.34 -32.00 25.89
C THR A 102 5.23 -33.00 25.60
N LEU A 103 4.14 -32.58 24.94
CA LEU A 103 3.03 -33.45 24.57
C LEU A 103 3.48 -34.54 23.59
N THR A 104 4.27 -34.19 22.58
CA THR A 104 4.86 -35.12 21.62
C THR A 104 5.77 -36.13 22.31
N ALA A 105 6.62 -35.69 23.26
CA ALA A 105 7.48 -36.57 24.02
C ALA A 105 6.68 -37.54 24.91
N GLN A 106 5.61 -37.06 25.56
CA GLN A 106 4.72 -37.91 26.34
C GLN A 106 4.00 -38.93 25.45
N LEU A 107 3.51 -38.50 24.29
CA LEU A 107 2.86 -39.38 23.33
C LEU A 107 3.84 -40.49 22.91
N ASN A 108 5.03 -40.14 22.44
CA ASN A 108 6.06 -41.11 22.06
C ASN A 108 6.41 -42.10 23.18
N LYS A 109 6.46 -41.65 24.44
CA LYS A 109 6.73 -42.52 25.60
C LYS A 109 5.69 -43.62 25.78
N PHE A 110 4.42 -43.35 25.49
CA PHE A 110 3.35 -44.33 25.65
C PHE A 110 3.05 -45.13 24.38
N SER A 111 3.64 -44.77 23.24
CA SER A 111 3.45 -45.45 21.94
C SER A 111 3.63 -46.97 22.04
N ASP A 112 4.71 -47.42 22.68
CA ASP A 112 5.00 -48.85 22.83
C ASP A 112 4.05 -49.57 23.78
N THR A 113 3.43 -48.84 24.71
CA THR A 113 2.49 -49.38 25.70
C THR A 113 1.13 -49.71 25.07
N PHE A 114 0.77 -49.05 23.97
CA PHE A 114 -0.52 -49.21 23.30
C PHE A 114 -0.50 -50.12 22.08
N ASN A 115 0.67 -50.63 21.68
CA ASN A 115 0.82 -51.54 20.53
C ASN A 115 0.10 -52.89 20.70
N GLY A 116 -0.27 -53.27 21.93
CA GLY A 116 -0.93 -54.55 22.23
C GLY A 116 -2.47 -54.52 22.18
N ASP A 117 -3.09 -53.35 22.03
CA ASP A 117 -4.56 -53.18 22.02
C ASP A 117 -4.96 -52.26 20.85
N GLU A 118 -5.70 -52.80 19.88
CA GLU A 118 -6.14 -52.07 18.69
C GLU A 118 -6.97 -50.82 19.01
N SER A 119 -7.79 -50.85 20.08
CA SER A 119 -8.62 -49.72 20.46
C SER A 119 -7.78 -48.59 21.05
N LEU A 120 -6.80 -48.92 21.89
CA LEU A 120 -5.87 -47.94 22.45
C LEU A 120 -4.92 -47.38 21.39
N LYS A 121 -4.49 -48.21 20.44
CA LYS A 121 -3.70 -47.78 19.28
C LYS A 121 -4.45 -46.76 18.41
N ALA A 122 -5.71 -47.02 18.09
CA ALA A 122 -6.53 -46.09 17.31
C ALA A 122 -6.73 -44.73 18.02
N ASN A 123 -6.93 -44.75 19.34
CA ASN A 123 -7.01 -43.52 20.14
C ASN A 123 -5.68 -42.75 20.13
N PHE A 124 -4.56 -43.45 20.20
CA PHE A 124 -3.22 -42.86 20.16
C PHE A 124 -2.92 -42.21 18.80
N GLU A 125 -3.25 -42.88 17.69
CA GLU A 125 -3.16 -42.32 16.34
C GLU A 125 -4.07 -41.09 16.18
N GLY A 126 -5.28 -41.12 16.76
CA GLY A 126 -6.19 -39.98 16.80
C GLY A 126 -5.61 -38.76 17.52
N ILE A 127 -5.00 -38.95 18.69
CA ILE A 127 -4.34 -37.87 19.45
C ILE A 127 -3.16 -37.29 18.65
N THR A 128 -2.36 -38.16 18.01
CA THR A 128 -1.26 -37.75 17.13
C THR A 128 -1.76 -36.87 15.98
N LEU A 129 -2.87 -37.25 15.36
CA LEU A 129 -3.48 -36.50 14.26
C LEU A 129 -4.00 -35.12 14.72
N ILE A 130 -4.61 -35.04 15.91
CA ILE A 130 -5.07 -33.78 16.51
C ILE A 130 -3.88 -32.84 16.75
N LEU A 131 -2.77 -33.36 17.29
CA LEU A 131 -1.58 -32.57 17.58
C LEU A 131 -0.95 -32.01 16.30
N LYS A 132 -0.86 -32.84 15.26
CA LYS A 132 -0.41 -32.42 13.93
C LYS A 132 -1.34 -31.38 13.29
N SER A 133 -2.65 -31.57 13.39
CA SER A 133 -3.63 -30.60 12.89
C SER A 133 -3.56 -29.27 13.65
N PHE A 134 -3.28 -29.30 14.95
CA PHE A 134 -3.05 -28.10 15.75
C PHE A 134 -1.81 -27.34 15.27
N GLU A 135 -0.69 -28.03 15.00
CA GLU A 135 0.50 -27.43 14.41
C GLU A 135 0.24 -26.82 13.02
N ASP A 136 -0.44 -27.55 12.13
CA ASP A 136 -0.81 -27.06 10.80
C ASP A 136 -1.71 -25.80 10.89
N ASN A 137 -2.60 -25.73 11.89
CA ASN A 137 -3.40 -24.54 12.17
C ASN A 137 -2.53 -23.37 12.66
N LEU A 138 -1.52 -23.61 13.48
CA LEU A 138 -0.57 -22.58 13.90
C LEU A 138 0.25 -22.02 12.71
N VAL A 139 0.60 -22.87 11.74
CA VAL A 139 1.22 -22.45 10.48
C VAL A 139 0.26 -21.59 9.66
N SER A 140 -0.99 -22.04 9.49
CA SER A 140 -2.03 -21.29 8.76
C SER A 140 -2.31 -19.91 9.37
N LEU A 141 -2.26 -19.78 10.71
CA LEU A 141 -2.40 -18.51 11.43
C LEU A 141 -1.15 -17.61 11.38
N GLY A 142 -0.07 -18.08 10.74
CA GLY A 142 1.22 -17.41 10.67
C GLY A 142 1.89 -17.27 12.03
N LEU A 143 1.59 -18.16 12.97
CA LEU A 143 2.21 -18.26 14.30
C LEU A 143 3.42 -19.18 14.27
N HIS A 144 3.51 -20.11 13.32
CA HIS A 144 4.61 -21.03 13.15
C HIS A 144 5.14 -20.99 11.71
N THR A 145 6.46 -21.00 11.54
CA THR A 145 7.13 -21.37 10.28
C THR A 145 7.49 -22.84 10.37
N ARG A 146 6.86 -23.66 9.53
CA ARG A 146 7.18 -25.09 9.40
C ARG A 146 8.69 -25.21 9.19
N GLU A 147 9.40 -25.92 10.07
CA GLU A 147 10.78 -26.31 9.79
C GLU A 147 10.72 -27.29 8.61
N GLU A 148 11.02 -26.80 7.40
CA GLU A 148 11.31 -27.69 6.30
C GLU A 148 12.51 -28.52 6.72
N ALA A 149 12.34 -29.84 6.77
CA ALA A 149 13.43 -30.76 7.02
C ALA A 149 14.56 -30.40 6.05
N LYS A 150 15.72 -29.98 6.58
CA LYS A 150 16.93 -29.79 5.79
C LYS A 150 17.14 -31.07 5.00
N VAL A 151 16.90 -31.02 3.70
CA VAL A 151 17.43 -32.01 2.78
C VAL A 151 18.93 -31.85 2.89
N THR A 152 19.58 -32.77 3.59
CA THR A 152 21.02 -32.98 3.52
C THR A 152 21.34 -33.21 2.05
N GLU A 153 21.76 -32.18 1.34
CA GLU A 153 22.51 -32.32 0.10
C GLU A 153 23.81 -33.00 0.49
N GLY A 154 23.84 -34.32 0.32
CA GLY A 154 25.06 -35.09 0.35
C GLY A 154 25.96 -34.56 -0.76
N GLU A 155 27.11 -34.04 -0.35
CA GLU A 155 28.29 -33.89 -1.18
C GLU A 155 28.47 -35.14 -2.05
N SER A 156 28.44 -34.96 -3.37
CA SER A 156 29.15 -35.85 -4.28
C SER A 156 30.04 -34.98 -5.15
N THR A 157 31.24 -34.73 -4.62
CA THR A 157 32.40 -34.25 -5.36
C THR A 157 32.70 -35.24 -6.49
N ALA A 158 32.33 -34.88 -7.72
CA ALA A 158 32.95 -35.44 -8.90
C ALA A 158 34.07 -34.49 -9.34
N GLN A 159 35.30 -34.92 -9.05
CA GLN A 159 36.55 -34.27 -9.47
C GLN A 159 36.56 -34.04 -10.98
N GLU A 160 36.67 -32.78 -11.39
CA GLU A 160 37.30 -32.43 -12.66
C GLU A 160 38.78 -32.84 -12.59
N LYS A 161 39.16 -33.82 -13.40
CA LYS A 161 40.56 -34.03 -13.77
C LYS A 161 40.85 -33.16 -15.00
N GLU A 162 41.58 -32.07 -14.81
CA GLU A 162 42.45 -31.54 -15.86
C GLU A 162 43.72 -32.40 -15.94
N GLY A 163 44.16 -32.69 -17.17
CA GLY A 163 45.56 -33.02 -17.48
C GLY A 163 45.78 -34.31 -18.28
N GLU A 164 45.58 -34.27 -19.61
CA GLU A 164 46.61 -34.42 -20.67
C GLU A 164 46.01 -34.30 -22.07
#